data_AF-S2RZP3-F1
#
_entry.id   AF-S2RZP3-F1
#
_cell.length_a   1.000
_cell.length_b   1.000
_cell.length_c   1.000
_cell.angle_alpha   90.00
_cell.angle_beta   90.00
_cell.angle_gamma   90.00
#
_symmetry.space_group_name_H-M   'P 1'
#
loop_
_entity.id
_entity.type
_entity.pdbx_description
1 polymer ?
#
loop_
_entity_poly.entity_id
_entity_poly.type
_entity_poly.pdbx_seq_one_letter_code
_entity_poly.pdbx_strand_id
1 'polypeptide(L)' 'PGLAKVIDPDEDVVAIGSGGNFAQAAAIAMLRHAPDMTPADIAKEAVNIAGNIDIFTNHNVIVESF' A
#
# COMPACT_ATOMS: atom_id res chain seq x y z
N PRO A 1 11.75 22.93 -5.65
CA PRO A 1 11.81 22.28 -6.99
C PRO A 1 11.19 20.87 -6.90
N GLY A 2 9.95 20.73 -7.37
CA GLY A 2 9.22 19.46 -7.31
C GLY A 2 9.83 18.44 -8.28
N LEU A 3 10.13 17.24 -7.76
CA LEU A 3 10.50 16.09 -8.57
C LEU A 3 9.24 15.60 -9.29
N ALA A 4 8.94 16.14 -10.47
CA ALA A 4 7.98 15.55 -11.39
C ALA A 4 8.60 14.27 -11.97
N LYS A 5 8.70 13.24 -11.14
CA LYS A 5 9.12 11.90 -11.54
C LYS A 5 7.88 11.11 -11.89
N VAL A 6 7.77 10.74 -13.15
CA VAL A 6 6.87 9.67 -13.59
C VAL A 6 7.57 8.36 -13.26
N ILE A 7 6.91 7.52 -12.47
CA ILE A 7 7.41 6.21 -12.06
C ILE A 7 6.30 5.22 -12.38
N ASP A 8 6.62 4.23 -13.21
CA ASP A 8 5.77 3.08 -13.48
C ASP A 8 6.18 1.97 -12.52
N PRO A 9 5.28 1.43 -11.68
CA PRO A 9 5.64 0.38 -10.74
C PRO A 9 5.84 -0.96 -11.46
N ASP A 10 6.81 -1.76 -10.99
CA ASP A 10 7.07 -3.09 -11.56
C ASP A 10 5.96 -4.11 -11.23
N GLU A 11 5.17 -3.83 -10.19
CA GLU A 11 4.01 -4.59 -9.74
C GLU A 11 2.77 -3.68 -9.78
N ASP A 12 1.57 -4.24 -9.77
CA ASP A 12 0.31 -3.47 -9.78
C ASP A 12 0.03 -2.67 -8.48
N VAL A 13 1.07 -2.34 -7.70
CA VAL A 13 1.01 -1.57 -6.45
C VAL A 13 2.12 -0.53 -6.40
N VAL A 14 1.73 0.67 -6.01
CA VAL A 14 2.61 1.74 -5.56
C VAL A 14 2.17 2.24 -4.20
N ALA A 15 3.13 2.57 -3.33
CA ALA A 15 2.85 3.23 -2.06
C ALA A 15 3.82 4.38 -1.82
N ILE A 16 3.36 5.40 -1.12
CA ILE A 16 4.13 6.59 -0.76
C ILE A 16 3.91 6.96 0.71
N GLY A 17 4.75 7.83 1.25
CA GLY A 17 4.68 8.25 2.66
C GLY A 17 5.59 7.43 3.58
N SER A 18 5.55 7.71 4.89
CA SER A 18 6.45 7.12 5.90
C SER A 18 6.33 5.60 5.99
N GLY A 19 5.10 5.08 5.95
CA GLY A 19 4.81 3.66 5.95
C GLY A 19 4.83 2.99 4.57
N GLY A 20 5.17 3.74 3.51
CA GLY A 20 5.01 3.31 2.11
C GLY A 20 5.69 1.99 1.80
N ASN A 21 6.94 1.81 2.23
CA ASN A 21 7.69 0.57 1.97
C ASN A 21 7.03 -0.67 2.61
N PHE A 22 6.45 -0.52 3.81
CA PHE A 22 5.78 -1.62 4.51
C PHE A 22 4.45 -1.97 3.84
N ALA A 23 3.67 -0.95 3.49
CA ALA A 23 2.41 -1.13 2.76
C ALA A 23 2.65 -1.79 1.40
N GLN A 24 3.65 -1.32 0.64
CA GLN A 24 3.96 -1.89 -0.66
C GLN A 24 4.41 -3.35 -0.56
N ALA A 25 5.30 -3.67 0.39
CA ALA A 25 5.73 -5.05 0.61
C ALA A 25 4.56 -5.98 0.99
N ALA A 26 3.68 -5.53 1.88
CA ALA A 26 2.49 -6.29 2.27
C ALA A 26 1.52 -6.50 1.10
N ALA A 27 1.25 -5.46 0.33
CA ALA A 27 0.36 -5.51 -0.82
C ALA A 27 0.89 -6.44 -1.93
N ILE A 28 2.20 -6.38 -2.24
CA ILE A 28 2.82 -7.30 -3.22
C ILE A 28 2.70 -8.75 -2.75
N ALA A 29 2.92 -9.01 -1.45
CA ALA A 29 2.76 -10.36 -0.89
C ALA A 29 1.30 -10.86 -1.02
N MET A 30 0.33 -10.00 -0.73
CA MET A 30 -1.10 -10.34 -0.85
C MET A 30 -1.50 -10.57 -2.31
N LEU A 31 -1.07 -9.74 -3.25
CA LEU A 31 -1.34 -9.96 -4.68
C LEU A 31 -0.83 -11.32 -5.17
N ARG A 32 0.33 -11.76 -4.69
CA ARG A 32 0.96 -13.01 -5.13
C ARG A 32 0.39 -14.26 -4.46
N HIS A 33 -0.17 -14.12 -3.25
CA HIS A 33 -0.47 -15.27 -2.39
C HIS A 33 -1.90 -15.32 -1.83
N ALA A 34 -2.72 -14.28 -2.06
CA ALA A 34 -4.10 -14.19 -1.60
C ALA A 34 -5.03 -13.84 -2.77
N PRO A 35 -5.25 -14.77 -3.73
CA PRO A 35 -5.96 -14.50 -4.99
C PRO A 35 -7.43 -14.10 -4.82
N ASP A 36 -8.02 -14.39 -3.66
CA ASP A 36 -9.42 -14.09 -3.36
C ASP A 36 -9.63 -12.68 -2.77
N MET A 37 -8.54 -11.93 -2.50
CA MET A 37 -8.64 -10.56 -1.96
C MET A 37 -8.94 -9.55 -3.06
N THR A 38 -9.87 -8.64 -2.80
CA THR A 38 -10.14 -7.52 -3.72
C THR A 38 -9.04 -6.46 -3.61
N PRO A 39 -8.81 -5.62 -4.65
CA PRO A 39 -7.86 -4.51 -4.57
C PRO A 39 -8.11 -3.56 -3.39
N ALA A 40 -9.38 -3.31 -3.06
CA ALA A 40 -9.76 -2.49 -1.91
C ALA A 40 -9.35 -3.14 -0.58
N ASP A 41 -9.53 -4.45 -0.44
CA ASP A 41 -9.11 -5.20 0.75
C ASP A 41 -7.59 -5.22 0.89
N ILE A 42 -6.87 -5.44 -0.22
CA ILE A 42 -5.40 -5.41 -0.25
C ILE A 42 -4.88 -4.04 0.17
N ALA A 43 -5.43 -2.96 -0.41
CA ALA A 43 -5.02 -1.60 -0.08
C ALA A 43 -5.25 -1.27 1.40
N LYS A 44 -6.42 -1.64 1.93
CA LYS A 44 -6.75 -1.43 3.34
C LYS A 44 -5.81 -2.17 4.28
N GLU A 45 -5.61 -3.46 4.02
CA GLU A 45 -4.82 -4.31 4.90
C GLU A 45 -3.33 -3.99 4.84
N ALA A 46 -2.83 -3.58 3.67
CA ALA A 46 -1.46 -3.13 3.50
C ALA A 46 -1.16 -1.89 4.37
N VAL A 47 -2.07 -0.92 4.41
CA VAL A 47 -1.94 0.27 5.27
C VAL A 47 -2.07 -0.11 6.75
N ASN A 48 -2.95 -1.04 7.11
CA ASN A 48 -3.05 -1.55 8.49
C ASN A 48 -1.74 -2.20 8.96
N ILE A 49 -1.13 -3.05 8.12
CA ILE A 49 0.18 -3.66 8.39
C ILE A 49 1.25 -2.59 8.53
N ALA A 50 1.25 -1.57 7.65
CA ALA A 50 2.17 -0.43 7.79
C ALA A 50 1.97 0.31 9.12
N GLY A 51 0.73 0.52 9.57
CA GLY A 51 0.43 1.15 10.86
C GLY A 51 0.86 0.34 12.09
N ASN A 52 1.08 -0.96 11.94
CA ASN A 52 1.66 -1.79 13.01
C ASN A 52 3.19 -1.65 13.13
N ILE A 53 3.85 -1.05 12.13
CA ILE A 53 5.33 -1.01 12.02
C ILE A 53 5.84 0.43 12.04
N ASP A 54 5.22 1.31 11.26
CA ASP A 54 5.59 2.72 11.15
C ASP A 54 4.82 3.57 12.15
N ILE A 55 5.53 4.20 13.09
CA ILE A 55 4.95 5.04 14.15
C ILE A 55 4.18 6.27 13.62
N PHE A 56 4.39 6.63 12.35
CA PHE A 56 3.71 7.75 11.70
C PHE A 56 2.49 7.34 10.87
N THR A 57 2.22 6.03 10.75
CA THR A 57 1.03 5.48 10.08
C THR A 57 0.08 4.93 11.14
N ASN A 58 -1.21 5.21 11.03
CA ASN A 58 -2.22 4.71 11.98
C ASN A 58 -3.29 3.87 11.26
N HIS A 59 -4.25 3.35 12.02
CA HIS A 59 -5.29 2.44 11.51
C HIS A 59 -6.57 3.14 11.04
N ASN A 60 -6.57 4.48 10.96
CA ASN A 60 -7.71 5.24 10.46
C ASN A 60 -7.62 5.32 8.93
N VAL A 61 -7.94 4.21 8.26
CA VAL A 61 -7.76 4.04 6.81
C VAL A 61 -9.05 4.38 6.05
N ILE A 62 -8.92 5.25 5.04
CA ILE A 62 -9.96 5.52 4.04
C ILE A 62 -9.56 4.85 2.74
N VAL A 63 -10.49 4.14 2.12
CA VAL A 63 -10.28 3.44 0.85
C VAL A 63 -11.28 3.98 -0.16
N GLU A 64 -10.78 4.36 -1.34
CA GLU A 64 -11.58 4.79 -2.48
C GLU A 64 -11.38 3.81 -3.64
N SER A 65 -12.44 3.54 -4.40
CA SER A 65 -12.44 2.63 -5.55
C SER A 65 -13.36 3.19 -6.65
N PHE A 66 -12.97 3.01 -7.91
CA PHE A 66 -13.67 3.54 -9.10
C PHE A 66 -13.98 2.42 -10.10
#